data_AF-A0AAQ0C049-F1
#
_entry.id   AF-A0AAQ0C049-F1
#
_cell.length_a   1.000
_cell.length_b   1.000
_cell.length_c   1.000
_cell.angle_alpha   90.00
_cell.angle_beta   90.00
_cell.angle_gamma   90.00
#
_symmetry.space_group_name_H-M   'P 1'
#
loop_
_entity.id
_entity.type
_entity.pdbx_description
1 polymer ?
#
loop_
_entity_poly.entity_id
_entity_poly.type
_entity_poly.pdbx_seq_one_letter_code
_entity_poly.pdbx_strand_id
1 'polypeptide(L)'
;MNNLSLKVSSRIVVLDIGMYIFRYVSDTPAHPRNSSLSLHQAPIGKGAVDFFPASGVVRNTLTMPGDCVVVRVKGAQASVLVTEYHPEGESATIQLRIDQISTSPSGPTPSEPSPVAPSRTAALKLNGHIETRGDVTVEDGWLGVPGTPLRLEGFSVDWKDQPKDVNLAYLCRSGKDSEPQIALAGQFVGTRRQAKPITSVAFALTGQRAAHYELSGQAVFGGQPPLDIAADKELSGPNGTEQLVALRLVITPKAAQVSPPASPWNDTATTQIFRNG
;
A
#
# COMPACT_ATOMS: atom_id res chain seq x y z
N MET A 1 25.22 36.75 -13.95
CA MET A 1 24.18 36.25 -13.03
C MET A 1 23.56 35.04 -13.70
N ASN A 2 23.87 33.83 -13.25
CA ASN A 2 23.27 32.61 -13.81
C ASN A 2 21.88 32.46 -13.20
N ASN A 3 20.83 32.61 -13.99
CA ASN A 3 19.49 32.22 -13.58
C ASN A 3 19.43 30.69 -13.58
N LEU A 4 19.48 30.07 -12.40
CA LEU A 4 19.06 28.67 -12.27
C LEU A 4 17.53 28.63 -12.27
N SER A 5 16.97 28.08 -13.33
CA SER A 5 15.59 27.67 -13.49
C SER A 5 15.36 26.36 -12.71
N LEU A 6 14.35 26.36 -11.84
CA LEU A 6 14.03 25.24 -10.96
C LEU A 6 12.56 24.86 -11.12
N LYS A 7 12.28 23.60 -11.42
CA LYS A 7 10.93 23.04 -11.40
C LYS A 7 10.63 22.57 -9.99
N VAL A 8 9.54 23.08 -9.41
CA VAL A 8 9.10 22.72 -8.06
C VAL A 8 7.75 22.01 -8.15
N SER A 9 7.63 20.86 -7.51
CA SER A 9 6.36 20.14 -7.36
C SER A 9 6.12 19.80 -5.89
N SER A 10 4.90 19.99 -5.41
CA SER A 10 4.55 19.73 -4.02
C SER A 10 3.36 18.78 -3.91
N ARG A 11 3.39 17.90 -2.91
CA ARG A 11 2.28 17.01 -2.55
C ARG A 11 2.13 16.92 -1.04
N ILE A 12 0.92 16.56 -0.58
CA ILE A 12 0.61 16.38 0.83
C ILE A 12 0.44 14.89 1.12
N VAL A 13 1.05 14.43 2.21
CA VAL A 13 0.88 13.07 2.74
C VAL A 13 0.17 13.17 4.08
N VAL A 14 -0.98 12.51 4.21
CA VAL A 14 -1.75 12.43 5.47
C VAL A 14 -1.30 11.20 6.25
N LEU A 15 -1.01 11.36 7.54
CA LEU A 15 -0.48 10.32 8.41
C LEU A 15 -1.27 10.23 9.71
N ASP A 16 -1.56 9.01 10.15
CA ASP A 16 -2.09 8.75 11.48
C ASP A 16 -1.02 8.94 12.57
N ILE A 17 -1.45 8.90 13.84
CA ILE A 17 -0.53 8.97 14.99
C ILE A 17 0.45 7.80 14.92
N GLY A 18 1.75 8.08 15.02
CA GLY A 18 2.77 7.04 14.94
C GLY A 18 4.16 7.56 14.59
N MET A 19 5.08 6.64 14.32
CA MET A 19 6.42 6.94 13.82
C MET A 19 6.59 6.37 12.41
N TYR A 20 7.29 7.10 11.55
CA TYR A 20 7.47 6.79 10.14
C TYR A 20 8.91 7.07 9.70
N ILE A 21 9.38 6.44 8.63
CA ILE A 21 10.64 6.71 7.96
C ILE A 21 10.32 7.14 6.55
N PHE A 22 10.68 8.37 6.21
CA PHE A 22 10.64 8.90 4.86
C PHE A 22 12.02 8.67 4.24
N ARG A 23 12.11 7.84 3.20
CA ARG A 23 13.38 7.45 2.57
C ARG A 23 13.39 7.79 1.09
N TYR A 24 14.44 8.47 0.64
CA TYR A 24 14.70 8.65 -0.79
C TYR A 24 15.28 7.35 -1.35
N VAL A 25 14.60 6.75 -2.32
CA VAL A 25 15.03 5.54 -3.05
C VAL A 25 15.29 5.87 -4.53
N SER A 26 16.22 5.15 -5.14
CA SER A 26 16.44 5.15 -6.59
C SER A 26 16.60 3.71 -7.07
N ASP A 27 15.85 3.33 -8.11
CA ASP A 27 15.95 2.03 -8.76
C ASP A 27 17.09 1.97 -9.81
N THR A 28 17.83 3.06 -10.02
CA THR A 28 18.94 3.15 -10.99
C THR A 28 20.24 3.63 -10.32
N PRO A 29 21.38 2.97 -10.60
CA PRO A 29 22.67 3.41 -10.08
C PRO A 29 23.19 4.68 -10.79
N ALA A 30 23.43 5.69 -9.96
CA ALA A 30 24.39 6.79 -10.07
C ALA A 30 24.49 7.57 -11.40
N HIS A 31 23.75 8.68 -11.48
CA HIS A 31 24.33 9.97 -11.87
C HIS A 31 24.15 10.92 -10.68
N PRO A 32 25.05 11.89 -10.45
CA PRO A 32 24.84 12.92 -9.44
C PRO A 32 23.55 13.66 -9.79
N ARG A 33 22.52 13.45 -8.97
CA ARG A 33 21.23 14.10 -9.15
C ARG A 33 21.24 15.39 -8.34
N ASN A 34 20.89 16.49 -8.98
CA ASN A 34 20.75 17.77 -8.29
C ASN A 34 19.30 17.99 -7.82
N SER A 35 18.42 17.01 -8.08
CA SER A 35 17.07 17.00 -7.54
C SER A 35 17.05 16.68 -6.05
N SER A 36 16.24 17.40 -5.28
CA SER A 36 16.12 17.22 -3.83
C SER A 36 14.66 17.27 -3.38
N LEU A 37 14.39 16.76 -2.18
CA LEU A 37 13.06 16.71 -1.60
C LEU A 37 13.10 17.24 -0.17
N SER A 38 12.31 18.28 0.14
CA SER A 38 12.16 18.81 1.49
C SER A 38 10.84 18.37 2.13
N LEU A 39 10.89 18.15 3.44
CA LEU A 39 9.76 17.73 4.26
C LEU A 39 9.41 18.81 5.29
N HIS A 40 8.15 19.23 5.30
CA HIS A 40 7.62 20.19 6.25
C HIS A 40 6.28 19.73 6.80
N GLN A 41 5.92 20.11 8.02
CA GLN A 41 4.54 19.95 8.48
C GLN A 41 3.63 20.83 7.61
N ALA A 42 2.60 20.26 7.03
CA ALA A 42 1.59 21.02 6.31
C ALA A 42 0.65 21.71 7.32
N PRO A 43 0.06 22.87 6.98
CA PRO A 43 -0.89 23.58 7.85
C PRO A 43 -2.27 22.90 7.91
N ILE A 44 -2.34 21.60 7.63
CA ILE A 44 -3.56 20.80 7.44
C ILE A 44 -3.49 19.59 8.38
N GLY A 45 -4.47 19.49 9.28
CA GLY A 45 -4.55 18.48 10.33
C GLY A 45 -4.57 19.11 11.73
N LYS A 46 -4.97 18.32 12.73
CA LYS A 46 -5.01 18.76 14.14
C LYS A 46 -3.84 18.20 14.96
N GLY A 47 -3.04 17.31 14.38
CA GLY A 47 -1.86 16.72 15.02
C GLY A 47 -0.59 17.56 14.85
N ALA A 48 0.45 17.17 15.57
CA ALA A 48 1.79 17.74 15.48
C ALA A 48 2.77 16.76 14.84
N VAL A 49 3.75 17.27 14.08
CA VAL A 49 4.77 16.47 13.41
C VAL A 49 6.16 16.86 13.91
N ASP A 50 6.91 15.90 14.46
CA ASP A 50 8.33 16.04 14.75
C ASP A 50 9.17 15.35 13.67
N PHE A 51 10.29 15.97 13.29
CA PHE A 51 11.24 15.44 12.31
C PHE A 51 12.59 15.13 12.96
N PHE A 52 13.15 13.97 12.63
CA PHE A 52 14.45 13.49 13.09
C PHE A 52 15.29 13.11 11.86
N PRO A 53 16.05 14.05 11.29
CA PRO A 53 16.86 13.78 10.10
C PRO A 53 18.02 12.81 10.43
N ALA A 54 18.34 11.92 9.49
CA ALA A 54 19.53 11.07 9.58
C ALA A 54 20.82 11.90 9.39
N SER A 55 21.97 11.30 9.72
CA SER A 55 23.27 11.95 9.52
C SER A 55 23.45 12.38 8.07
N GLY A 56 23.84 13.65 7.86
CA GLY A 56 24.00 14.24 6.52
C GLY A 56 22.74 14.92 5.97
N VAL A 57 21.56 14.67 6.54
CA VAL A 57 20.32 15.34 6.14
C VAL A 57 20.16 16.66 6.89
N VAL A 58 20.04 17.77 6.16
CA VAL A 58 19.93 19.12 6.72
C VAL A 58 18.56 19.70 6.41
N ARG A 59 17.90 20.30 7.42
CA ARG A 59 16.57 20.93 7.28
C ARG A 59 15.49 20.01 6.69
N ASN A 60 15.59 18.70 6.96
CA ASN A 60 14.71 17.67 6.41
C ASN A 60 14.72 17.61 4.87
N THR A 61 15.84 17.98 4.25
CA THR A 61 16.03 17.93 2.80
C THR A 61 16.83 16.69 2.43
N LEU A 62 16.19 15.76 1.73
CA LEU A 62 16.77 14.57 1.13
C LEU A 62 17.37 14.94 -0.23
N THR A 63 18.66 14.68 -0.43
CA THR A 63 19.41 15.08 -1.63
C THR A 63 19.95 13.89 -2.41
N MET A 64 20.10 12.73 -1.77
CA MET A 64 20.60 11.52 -2.42
C MET A 64 19.82 10.26 -2.00
N PRO A 65 19.77 9.23 -2.87
CA PRO A 65 19.20 7.94 -2.50
C PRO A 65 19.89 7.38 -1.26
N GLY A 66 19.09 6.91 -0.30
CA GLY A 66 19.56 6.48 1.03
C GLY A 66 19.32 7.52 2.12
N ASP A 67 19.20 8.80 1.78
CA ASP A 67 18.80 9.83 2.75
C ASP A 67 17.44 9.48 3.33
N CYS A 68 17.29 9.68 4.64
CA CYS A 68 16.01 9.49 5.31
C CYS A 68 15.78 10.44 6.48
N VAL A 69 14.50 10.65 6.79
CA VAL A 69 14.03 11.40 7.95
C VAL A 69 13.02 10.53 8.69
N VAL A 70 13.20 10.36 9.99
CA VAL A 70 12.17 9.77 10.85
C VAL A 70 11.16 10.84 11.22
N VAL A 71 9.88 10.54 11.05
CA VAL A 71 8.76 11.45 11.27
C VAL A 71 7.88 10.89 12.37
N ARG A 72 7.58 11.68 13.40
CA ARG A 72 6.65 11.30 14.48
C ARG A 72 5.42 12.18 14.45
N VAL A 73 4.25 11.57 14.35
CA VAL A 73 2.94 12.22 14.41
C VAL A 73 2.33 12.02 15.80
N LYS A 74 1.83 13.09 16.41
CA LYS A 74 1.23 13.08 17.75
C LYS A 74 -0.12 13.79 17.82
N GLY A 75 -0.90 13.43 18.84
CA GLY A 75 -2.13 14.12 19.26
C GLY A 75 -3.33 13.76 18.39
N ALA A 76 -3.22 13.94 17.08
CA ALA A 76 -4.22 13.59 16.09
C ALA A 76 -3.55 13.33 14.74
N GLN A 77 -4.35 12.98 13.73
CA GLN A 77 -3.87 12.89 12.35
C GLN A 77 -3.23 14.22 11.91
N ALA A 78 -2.09 14.13 11.23
CA ALA A 78 -1.33 15.28 10.74
C ALA A 78 -0.87 15.04 9.31
N SER A 79 -0.50 16.12 8.62
CA SER A 79 -0.07 16.04 7.22
C SER A 79 1.34 16.58 7.04
N VAL A 80 2.11 15.93 6.17
CA VAL A 80 3.46 16.35 5.77
C VAL A 80 3.40 16.87 4.34
N LEU A 81 3.85 18.11 4.14
CA LEU A 81 4.12 18.69 2.83
C LEU A 81 5.48 18.19 2.34
N VAL A 82 5.46 17.57 1.17
CA VAL A 82 6.63 17.08 0.46
C VAL A 82 6.85 18.00 -0.75
N THR A 83 7.98 18.69 -0.80
CA THR A 83 8.34 19.57 -1.92
C THR A 83 9.55 19.01 -2.63
N GLU A 84 9.39 18.72 -3.92
CA GLU A 84 10.44 18.21 -4.80
C GLU A 84 10.97 19.36 -5.66
N TYR A 85 12.29 19.48 -5.73
CA TYR A 85 13.02 20.46 -6.50
C TYR A 85 13.80 19.74 -7.59
N HIS A 86 13.60 20.14 -8.84
CA HIS A 86 14.27 19.56 -10.01
C HIS A 86 14.93 20.68 -10.83
N PRO A 87 16.25 20.67 -11.02
CA PRO A 87 16.91 21.64 -11.89
C PRO A 87 16.51 21.42 -13.37
N GLU A 88 16.51 22.51 -14.15
CA GLU A 88 16.18 22.44 -15.57
C GLU A 88 17.15 21.50 -16.34
N GLY A 89 16.58 20.59 -17.14
CA GLY A 89 17.31 19.55 -17.86
C GLY A 89 17.38 18.20 -17.15
N GLU A 90 17.00 18.13 -15.87
CA GLU A 90 16.95 16.89 -15.10
C GLU A 90 15.50 16.43 -14.91
N SER A 91 15.12 15.32 -15.56
CA SER A 91 13.77 14.75 -15.46
C SER A 91 13.73 13.51 -14.55
N ALA A 92 14.66 13.43 -13.59
CA ALA A 92 14.79 12.28 -12.72
C ALA A 92 13.62 12.21 -11.73
N THR A 93 12.92 11.09 -11.70
CA THR A 93 11.84 10.87 -10.72
C THR A 93 12.45 10.61 -9.34
N ILE A 94 12.02 11.39 -8.33
CA ILE A 94 12.34 11.11 -6.92
C ILE A 94 11.32 10.08 -6.42
N GLN A 95 11.79 8.90 -6.03
CA GLN A 95 10.93 7.94 -5.34
C GLN A 95 11.08 8.11 -3.83
N LEU A 96 9.97 8.48 -3.19
CA LEU A 96 9.88 8.58 -1.74
C LEU A 96 9.16 7.34 -1.20
N ARG A 97 9.85 6.53 -0.40
CA ARG A 97 9.23 5.44 0.36
C ARG A 97 8.92 5.91 1.78
N ILE A 98 7.76 5.50 2.30
CA ILE A 98 7.31 5.87 3.64
C ILE A 98 7.02 4.56 4.39
N ASP A 99 7.86 4.23 5.36
CA ASP A 99 7.73 3.02 6.19
C ASP A 99 7.23 3.41 7.59
N GLN A 100 6.24 2.72 8.15
CA GLN A 100 5.83 2.97 9.54
C GLN A 100 6.71 2.18 10.53
N ILE A 101 7.26 2.84 11.54
CA ILE A 101 7.99 2.20 12.64
C ILE A 101 6.98 1.66 13.65
N SER A 102 6.99 0.34 13.82
CA SER A 102 6.22 -0.32 14.87
C SER A 102 6.86 -0.01 16.23
N THR A 103 6.10 0.64 17.11
CA THR A 103 6.54 1.00 18.48
C THR A 103 5.84 0.14 19.55
N SER A 104 5.17 -0.93 19.13
CA SER A 104 4.67 -1.98 20.02
C SER A 104 5.82 -2.48 20.89
N PRO A 105 5.67 -2.61 22.22
CA PRO A 105 6.71 -3.14 23.08
C PRO A 105 6.95 -4.61 22.71
N SER A 106 7.96 -4.84 21.88
CA SER A 106 8.52 -6.16 21.60
C SER A 106 9.45 -6.53 22.75
N GLY A 107 8.87 -6.96 23.87
CA GLY A 107 9.56 -7.81 24.84
C GLY A 107 9.28 -9.28 24.52
N PRO A 108 10.18 -10.22 24.86
CA PRO A 108 9.85 -11.63 24.89
C PRO A 108 8.87 -11.85 26.05
N THR A 109 7.60 -11.54 25.81
CA THR A 109 6.52 -12.07 26.65
C THR A 109 6.43 -13.54 26.30
N PRO A 110 6.51 -14.48 27.25
CA PRO A 110 6.20 -15.88 26.97
C PRO A 110 4.80 -15.91 26.37
N SER A 111 4.73 -16.08 25.05
CA SER A 111 3.49 -16.35 24.37
C SER A 111 3.04 -17.71 24.90
N GLU A 112 2.13 -17.70 25.87
CA GLU A 112 1.24 -18.83 26.07
C GLU A 112 0.75 -19.24 24.68
N PRO A 113 0.83 -20.52 24.29
CA PRO A 113 0.60 -20.96 22.94
C PRO A 113 -0.83 -20.60 22.53
N SER A 114 -0.98 -19.43 21.91
CA SER A 114 -2.21 -19.09 21.21
C SER A 114 -2.35 -20.10 20.10
N PRO A 115 -3.52 -20.77 20.01
CA PRO A 115 -3.71 -21.86 19.09
C PRO A 115 -3.39 -21.37 17.68
N VAL A 116 -2.66 -22.20 16.94
CA VAL A 116 -2.36 -22.04 15.51
C VAL A 116 -3.61 -21.47 14.84
N ALA A 117 -3.59 -20.17 14.52
CA ALA A 117 -4.70 -19.55 13.81
C ALA A 117 -4.82 -20.31 12.48
N PRO A 118 -6.02 -20.78 12.14
CA PRO A 118 -6.15 -21.74 11.05
C PRO A 118 -5.72 -21.09 9.73
N SER A 119 -5.14 -21.89 8.83
CA SER A 119 -4.90 -21.55 7.42
C SER A 119 -6.17 -21.30 6.60
N ARG A 120 -7.20 -20.71 7.21
CA ARG A 120 -8.50 -20.46 6.57
C ARG A 120 -8.43 -19.16 5.80
N THR A 121 -8.81 -19.25 4.52
CA THR A 121 -9.13 -18.11 3.67
C THR A 121 -10.10 -17.16 4.38
N ALA A 122 -9.86 -15.86 4.27
CA ALA A 122 -10.74 -14.84 4.81
C ALA A 122 -12.15 -14.95 4.22
N ALA A 123 -13.17 -14.80 5.07
CA ALA A 123 -14.56 -14.72 4.63
C ALA A 123 -14.83 -13.32 4.06
N LEU A 124 -14.78 -13.20 2.73
CA LEU A 124 -15.08 -11.96 2.00
C LEU A 124 -16.48 -12.04 1.43
N LYS A 125 -17.27 -10.99 1.66
CA LYS A 125 -18.61 -10.85 1.07
C LYS A 125 -18.59 -9.69 0.08
N LEU A 126 -18.79 -10.01 -1.18
CA LEU A 126 -18.83 -9.03 -2.26
C LEU A 126 -20.29 -8.70 -2.56
N ASN A 127 -20.61 -7.41 -2.61
CA ASN A 127 -21.90 -6.92 -3.10
C ASN A 127 -21.65 -6.10 -4.36
N GLY A 128 -22.51 -6.19 -5.36
CA GLY A 128 -22.35 -5.43 -6.59
C GLY A 128 -23.66 -5.12 -7.27
N HIS A 129 -23.69 -4.02 -8.00
CA HIS A 129 -24.78 -3.68 -8.88
C HIS A 129 -24.44 -4.10 -10.30
N ILE A 130 -25.20 -5.04 -10.85
CA ILE A 130 -25.00 -5.58 -12.20
C ILE A 130 -26.11 -5.04 -13.10
N GLU A 131 -25.76 -4.60 -14.31
CA GLU A 131 -26.75 -4.09 -15.26
C GLU A 131 -27.91 -5.08 -15.42
N THR A 132 -29.13 -4.58 -15.49
CA THR A 132 -30.39 -5.35 -15.67
C THR A 132 -30.73 -6.37 -14.57
N ARG A 133 -29.76 -6.83 -13.78
CA ARG A 133 -29.92 -7.78 -12.68
C ARG A 133 -30.11 -7.10 -11.33
N GLY A 134 -29.54 -5.91 -11.15
CA GLY A 134 -29.60 -5.16 -9.90
C GLY A 134 -28.53 -5.58 -8.90
N ASP A 135 -28.82 -5.40 -7.61
CA ASP A 135 -27.87 -5.70 -6.54
C ASP A 135 -27.76 -7.22 -6.31
N VAL A 136 -26.52 -7.71 -6.30
CA VAL A 136 -26.14 -9.13 -6.11
C VAL A 136 -25.10 -9.23 -5.00
N THR A 137 -25.18 -10.32 -4.24
CA THR A 137 -24.27 -10.60 -3.13
C THR A 137 -23.69 -12.00 -3.29
N VAL A 138 -22.39 -12.15 -3.00
CA VAL A 138 -21.66 -13.43 -3.01
C VAL A 138 -20.67 -13.47 -1.84
N GLU A 139 -20.53 -14.61 -1.17
CA GLU A 139 -19.60 -14.81 -0.03
C GLU A 139 -18.39 -15.69 -0.37
N ASP A 140 -18.44 -16.38 -1.51
CA ASP A 140 -17.32 -17.09 -2.12
C ASP A 140 -17.60 -17.26 -3.62
N GLY A 141 -16.59 -16.98 -4.45
CA GLY A 141 -16.68 -17.06 -5.89
C GLY A 141 -16.84 -15.71 -6.61
N TRP A 142 -17.49 -15.75 -7.78
CA TRP A 142 -17.57 -14.61 -8.69
C TRP A 142 -18.73 -13.68 -8.34
N LEU A 143 -18.43 -12.40 -8.14
CA LEU A 143 -19.39 -11.32 -8.27
C LEU A 143 -19.52 -11.01 -9.77
N GLY A 144 -20.68 -11.27 -10.35
CA GLY A 144 -20.87 -11.25 -11.80
C GLY A 144 -20.62 -12.62 -12.43
N VAL A 145 -20.63 -12.68 -13.76
CA VAL A 145 -20.49 -13.95 -14.50
C VAL A 145 -19.46 -13.75 -15.62
N PRO A 146 -18.27 -14.38 -15.54
CA PRO A 146 -17.30 -14.33 -16.62
C PRO A 146 -17.90 -14.75 -17.97
N GLY A 147 -17.50 -14.07 -19.05
CA GLY A 147 -17.97 -14.38 -20.40
C GLY A 147 -19.36 -13.84 -20.75
N THR A 148 -20.06 -13.18 -19.82
CA THR A 148 -21.33 -12.49 -20.11
C THR A 148 -21.09 -11.02 -20.47
N PRO A 149 -22.02 -10.37 -21.20
CA PRO A 149 -21.93 -8.94 -21.48
C PRO A 149 -22.39 -8.06 -20.31
N LEU A 150 -22.90 -8.65 -19.21
CA LEU A 150 -23.49 -7.89 -18.11
C LEU A 150 -22.40 -7.22 -17.26
N ARG A 151 -22.35 -5.89 -17.28
CA ARG A 151 -21.33 -5.12 -16.55
C ARG A 151 -21.68 -4.90 -15.08
N LEU A 152 -20.64 -4.72 -14.26
CA LEU A 152 -20.73 -4.12 -12.94
C LEU A 152 -20.73 -2.59 -13.06
N GLU A 153 -21.69 -1.95 -12.41
CA GLU A 153 -21.73 -0.49 -12.25
C GLU A 153 -21.07 -0.03 -10.95
N GLY A 154 -21.05 -0.90 -9.94
CA GLY A 154 -20.47 -0.62 -8.63
C GLY A 154 -20.37 -1.87 -7.76
N PHE A 155 -19.52 -1.83 -6.73
CA PHE A 155 -19.37 -2.92 -5.77
C PHE A 155 -18.90 -2.46 -4.38
N SER A 156 -19.07 -3.31 -3.38
CA SER A 156 -18.40 -3.23 -2.08
C SER A 156 -17.84 -4.60 -1.69
N VAL A 157 -16.79 -4.60 -0.87
CA VAL A 157 -16.19 -5.82 -0.33
C VAL A 157 -16.21 -5.74 1.19
N ASP A 158 -17.05 -6.53 1.82
CA ASP A 158 -17.10 -6.70 3.26
C ASP A 158 -16.11 -7.78 3.70
N TRP A 159 -15.32 -7.50 4.74
CA TRP A 159 -14.44 -8.47 5.38
C TRP A 159 -14.93 -8.72 6.80
N LYS A 160 -15.72 -9.77 6.99
CA LYS A 160 -16.49 -10.00 8.22
C LYS A 160 -15.62 -10.14 9.48
N ASP A 161 -14.54 -10.89 9.36
CA ASP A 161 -13.57 -11.14 10.43
C ASP A 161 -12.24 -10.43 10.15
N GLN A 162 -12.33 -9.16 9.74
CA GLN A 162 -11.16 -8.36 9.40
C GLN A 162 -10.20 -8.26 10.61
N PRO A 163 -8.95 -8.74 10.46
CA PRO A 163 -7.97 -8.67 11.53
C PRO A 163 -7.64 -7.22 11.89
N LYS A 164 -7.44 -6.96 13.19
CA LYS A 164 -6.93 -5.66 13.64
C LYS A 164 -5.62 -5.32 12.93
N ASP A 165 -5.50 -4.07 12.51
CA ASP A 165 -4.33 -3.49 11.82
C ASP A 165 -4.04 -4.10 10.44
N VAL A 166 -5.06 -4.66 9.79
CA VAL A 166 -5.08 -5.00 8.37
C VAL A 166 -6.37 -4.44 7.78
N ASN A 167 -6.28 -3.75 6.65
CA ASN A 167 -7.42 -3.28 5.88
C ASN A 167 -7.33 -3.74 4.43
N LEU A 168 -8.49 -3.88 3.79
CA LEU A 168 -8.58 -3.97 2.34
C LEU A 168 -8.97 -2.58 1.81
N ALA A 169 -8.14 -2.02 0.95
CA ALA A 169 -8.43 -0.82 0.18
C ALA A 169 -8.67 -1.22 -1.28
N TYR A 170 -9.59 -0.53 -1.94
CA TYR A 170 -9.83 -0.72 -3.36
C TYR A 170 -10.27 0.57 -4.02
N LEU A 171 -10.08 0.62 -5.33
CA LEU A 171 -10.58 1.69 -6.16
C LEU A 171 -11.23 1.16 -7.42
N CYS A 172 -12.08 1.98 -8.01
CA CYS A 172 -12.56 1.77 -9.36
C CYS A 172 -12.61 3.08 -10.15
N ARG A 173 -12.63 2.97 -11.48
CA ARG A 173 -12.97 4.06 -12.40
C ARG A 173 -14.21 3.72 -13.21
N SER A 174 -14.98 4.74 -13.55
CA SER A 174 -16.14 4.64 -14.44
C SER A 174 -15.85 5.31 -15.79
N GLY A 175 -14.81 4.82 -16.47
CA GLY A 175 -14.27 5.38 -17.71
C GLY A 175 -12.76 5.66 -17.59
N LYS A 176 -12.05 5.52 -18.72
CA LYS A 176 -10.59 5.66 -18.83
C LYS A 176 -10.02 6.91 -18.16
N ASP A 177 -10.69 8.04 -18.34
CA ASP A 177 -10.22 9.37 -17.85
C ASP A 177 -11.00 9.85 -16.61
N SER A 178 -11.75 8.97 -15.95
CA SER A 178 -12.48 9.34 -14.73
C SER A 178 -11.58 9.33 -13.50
N GLU A 179 -11.84 10.25 -12.57
CA GLU A 179 -11.22 10.26 -11.25
C GLU A 179 -11.49 8.92 -10.53
N PRO A 180 -10.48 8.35 -9.85
CA PRO A 180 -10.65 7.08 -9.17
C PRO A 180 -11.49 7.28 -7.91
N GLN A 181 -12.50 6.43 -7.73
CA GLN A 181 -13.21 6.35 -6.45
C GLN A 181 -12.51 5.34 -5.56
N ILE A 182 -12.00 5.78 -4.41
CA ILE A 182 -11.27 4.96 -3.45
C ILE A 182 -12.18 4.62 -2.26
N ALA A 183 -12.07 3.39 -1.77
CA ALA A 183 -12.82 2.87 -0.64
C ALA A 183 -11.98 1.93 0.22
N LEU A 184 -12.43 1.77 1.46
CA LEU A 184 -12.03 0.69 2.35
C LEU A 184 -13.13 -0.38 2.39
N ALA A 185 -12.80 -1.54 2.96
CA ALA A 185 -13.75 -2.62 3.20
C ALA A 185 -15.10 -2.11 3.73
N GLY A 186 -16.18 -2.62 3.13
CA GLY A 186 -17.58 -2.27 3.40
C GLY A 186 -18.09 -0.99 2.73
N GLN A 187 -17.23 -0.16 2.13
CA GLN A 187 -17.68 1.06 1.42
C GLN A 187 -17.98 0.78 -0.05
N PHE A 188 -19.09 1.31 -0.57
CA PHE A 188 -19.49 1.07 -1.97
C PHE A 188 -18.75 2.01 -2.94
N VAL A 189 -18.20 1.46 -4.02
CA VAL A 189 -17.60 2.18 -5.14
C VAL A 189 -18.36 2.03 -6.44
N GLY A 190 -18.26 3.03 -7.32
CA GLY A 190 -19.01 3.09 -8.58
C GLY A 190 -20.42 3.63 -8.35
N THR A 191 -21.38 3.18 -9.15
CA THR A 191 -22.74 3.71 -9.16
C THR A 191 -23.79 2.59 -9.15
N ARG A 192 -25.04 2.98 -8.91
CA ARG A 192 -26.22 2.11 -9.07
C ARG A 192 -27.18 2.78 -10.03
N ARG A 193 -27.68 2.05 -11.03
CA ARG A 193 -28.70 2.50 -11.99
C ARG A 193 -28.33 3.82 -12.71
N GLN A 194 -27.04 4.07 -12.92
CA GLN A 194 -26.58 5.24 -13.68
C GLN A 194 -26.04 4.88 -15.05
N ALA A 195 -26.08 3.59 -15.43
CA ALA A 195 -25.54 3.10 -16.69
C ALA A 195 -24.05 3.39 -16.89
N LYS A 196 -23.29 3.55 -15.80
CA LYS A 196 -21.85 3.79 -15.81
C LYS A 196 -21.08 2.51 -15.47
N PRO A 197 -20.49 1.81 -16.46
CA PRO A 197 -19.63 0.65 -16.18
C PRO A 197 -18.44 1.04 -15.33
N ILE A 198 -17.94 0.08 -14.55
CA ILE A 198 -16.56 0.10 -14.07
C ILE A 198 -15.64 -0.33 -15.22
N THR A 199 -14.57 0.42 -15.48
CA THR A 199 -13.58 0.13 -16.54
C THR A 199 -12.20 -0.21 -16.00
N SER A 200 -11.94 0.07 -14.72
CA SER A 200 -10.73 -0.36 -14.04
C SER A 200 -10.94 -0.56 -12.55
N VAL A 201 -10.10 -1.40 -11.96
CA VAL A 201 -10.07 -1.70 -10.53
C VAL A 201 -8.66 -1.88 -10.02
N ALA A 202 -8.39 -1.51 -8.77
CA ALA A 202 -7.18 -1.89 -8.06
C ALA A 202 -7.52 -2.28 -6.62
N PHE A 203 -6.72 -3.16 -6.04
CA PHE A 203 -6.92 -3.68 -4.70
C PHE A 203 -5.57 -3.73 -3.96
N ALA A 204 -5.59 -3.40 -2.67
CA ALA A 204 -4.40 -3.39 -1.83
C ALA A 204 -4.75 -3.78 -0.40
N LEU A 205 -3.83 -4.48 0.26
CA LEU A 205 -3.87 -4.66 1.70
C LEU A 205 -3.05 -3.57 2.37
N THR A 206 -3.63 -2.89 3.35
CA THR A 206 -2.98 -1.80 4.09
C THR A 206 -3.00 -2.08 5.59
N GLY A 207 -2.22 -1.33 6.37
CA GLY A 207 -2.09 -1.54 7.81
C GLY A 207 -0.87 -2.39 8.20
N GLN A 208 -0.51 -2.32 9.48
CA GLN A 208 0.76 -2.85 10.01
C GLN A 208 0.93 -4.36 9.80
N ARG A 209 -0.16 -5.11 9.77
CA ARG A 209 -0.14 -6.57 9.63
C ARG A 209 -0.45 -7.04 8.21
N ALA A 210 -0.61 -6.14 7.24
CA ALA A 210 -0.93 -6.47 5.85
C ALA A 210 0.07 -7.44 5.21
N ALA A 211 1.36 -7.32 5.57
CA ALA A 211 2.42 -8.19 5.08
C ALA A 211 2.24 -9.67 5.49
N HIS A 212 1.43 -9.96 6.52
CA HIS A 212 1.08 -11.32 6.94
C HIS A 212 -0.07 -11.93 6.15
N TYR A 213 -0.58 -11.22 5.15
CA TYR A 213 -1.68 -11.68 4.31
C TYR A 213 -1.26 -11.57 2.84
N GLU A 214 -1.90 -12.38 2.03
CA GLU A 214 -1.80 -12.36 0.59
C GLU A 214 -3.17 -12.05 0.03
N LEU A 215 -3.23 -11.08 -0.89
CA LEU A 215 -4.40 -10.77 -1.67
C LEU A 215 -4.21 -11.37 -3.05
N SER A 216 -5.18 -12.19 -3.47
CA SER A 216 -5.25 -12.79 -4.79
C SER A 216 -6.69 -12.72 -5.30
N GLY A 217 -6.89 -13.12 -6.55
CA GLY A 217 -8.20 -13.05 -7.18
C GLY A 217 -8.08 -12.72 -8.65
N GLN A 218 -9.22 -12.49 -9.27
CA GLN A 218 -9.30 -12.24 -10.70
C GLN A 218 -10.36 -11.19 -11.02
N ALA A 219 -10.07 -10.34 -12.00
CA ALA A 219 -11.01 -9.41 -12.61
C ALA A 219 -11.21 -9.79 -14.09
N VAL A 220 -12.44 -9.77 -14.57
CA VAL A 220 -12.77 -10.07 -15.97
C VAL A 220 -13.39 -8.84 -16.60
N PHE A 221 -12.81 -8.40 -17.72
CA PHE A 221 -13.34 -7.33 -18.55
C PHE A 221 -14.01 -7.90 -19.80
N GLY A 222 -15.00 -7.21 -20.34
CA GLY A 222 -15.79 -7.69 -21.48
C GLY A 222 -14.92 -8.15 -22.66
N GLY A 223 -15.09 -9.41 -23.07
CA GLY A 223 -14.34 -10.03 -24.17
C GLY A 223 -12.87 -10.36 -23.86
N GLN A 224 -12.41 -10.18 -22.61
CA GLN A 224 -11.05 -10.45 -22.18
C GLN A 224 -10.97 -11.72 -21.31
N PRO A 225 -9.83 -12.44 -21.31
CA PRO A 225 -9.58 -13.49 -20.34
C PRO A 225 -9.49 -12.89 -18.91
N PRO A 226 -9.69 -13.70 -17.85
CA PRO A 226 -9.47 -13.26 -16.48
C PRO A 226 -8.06 -12.73 -16.27
N LEU A 227 -7.96 -11.58 -15.61
CA LEU A 227 -6.70 -10.95 -15.19
C LEU A 227 -6.49 -11.18 -13.71
N ASP A 228 -5.32 -11.69 -13.34
CA ASP A 228 -4.97 -11.90 -11.94
C ASP A 228 -4.74 -10.58 -11.22
N ILE A 229 -5.28 -10.50 -10.01
CA ILE A 229 -5.13 -9.34 -9.14
C ILE A 229 -3.75 -9.37 -8.51
N ALA A 230 -2.99 -8.31 -8.74
CA ALA A 230 -1.73 -8.03 -8.08
C ALA A 230 -1.90 -6.80 -7.17
N ALA A 231 -1.29 -6.85 -5.99
CA ALA A 231 -1.32 -5.72 -5.05
C ALA A 231 -0.80 -4.44 -5.73
N ASP A 232 -1.47 -3.32 -5.46
CA ASP A 232 -1.10 -1.97 -5.91
C ASP A 232 -1.05 -1.78 -7.44
N LYS A 233 -1.62 -2.71 -8.22
CA LYS A 233 -1.72 -2.61 -9.67
C LYS A 233 -3.17 -2.36 -10.09
N GLU A 234 -3.39 -1.27 -10.82
CA GLU A 234 -4.65 -1.01 -11.49
C GLU A 234 -4.80 -1.94 -12.71
N LEU A 235 -5.92 -2.65 -12.79
CA LEU A 235 -6.30 -3.53 -13.88
C LEU A 235 -7.37 -2.88 -14.74
N SER A 236 -7.22 -2.98 -16.05
CA SER A 236 -8.21 -2.59 -17.05
C SER A 236 -8.13 -3.54 -18.24
N GLY A 237 -9.13 -3.49 -19.13
CA GLY A 237 -8.97 -4.08 -20.45
C GLY A 237 -7.89 -3.36 -21.28
N PRO A 238 -7.46 -3.95 -22.41
CA PRO A 238 -6.37 -3.43 -23.24
C PRO A 238 -6.55 -1.99 -23.70
N ASN A 239 -7.79 -1.57 -23.96
CA ASN A 239 -8.09 -0.22 -24.44
C ASN A 239 -8.49 0.75 -23.31
N GLY A 240 -8.70 0.22 -22.10
CA GLY A 240 -9.17 0.98 -20.93
C GLY A 240 -10.66 1.35 -21.00
N THR A 241 -11.40 0.76 -21.93
CA THR A 241 -12.84 1.01 -22.14
C THR A 241 -13.69 -0.24 -21.93
N GLU A 242 -13.05 -1.41 -21.86
CA GLU A 242 -13.70 -2.68 -21.57
C GLU A 242 -14.29 -2.63 -20.15
N GLN A 243 -15.48 -3.20 -20.02
CA GLN A 243 -16.29 -3.07 -18.82
C GLN A 243 -16.05 -4.27 -17.91
N LEU A 244 -15.94 -4.05 -16.61
CA LEU A 244 -15.81 -5.11 -15.62
C LEU A 244 -17.10 -5.95 -15.60
N VAL A 245 -17.00 -7.26 -15.86
CA VAL A 245 -18.15 -8.18 -15.91
C VAL A 245 -18.12 -9.22 -14.79
N ALA A 246 -16.94 -9.46 -14.21
CA ALA A 246 -16.82 -10.33 -13.05
C ALA A 246 -15.61 -9.97 -12.17
N LEU A 247 -15.76 -10.18 -10.87
CA LEU A 247 -14.71 -9.97 -9.87
C LEU A 247 -14.73 -11.12 -8.86
N ARG A 248 -13.55 -11.64 -8.52
CA ARG A 248 -13.35 -12.58 -7.43
C ARG A 248 -12.13 -12.15 -6.61
N LEU A 249 -12.25 -12.18 -5.29
CA LEU A 249 -11.18 -11.83 -4.36
C LEU A 249 -10.97 -12.94 -3.34
N VAL A 250 -9.72 -13.14 -2.95
CA VAL A 250 -9.31 -14.12 -1.97
C VAL A 250 -8.23 -13.48 -1.11
N ILE A 251 -8.39 -13.51 0.21
CA ILE A 251 -7.33 -13.11 1.14
C ILE A 251 -6.94 -14.32 1.99
N THR A 252 -5.66 -14.66 2.02
CA THR A 252 -5.12 -15.77 2.79
C THR A 252 -4.05 -15.28 3.76
N PRO A 253 -3.99 -15.80 5.00
CA PRO A 253 -2.83 -15.59 5.85
C PRO A 253 -1.59 -16.23 5.21
N LYS A 254 -0.49 -15.47 5.14
CA LYS A 254 0.81 -16.04 4.82
C LYS A 254 1.29 -16.86 6.01
N ALA A 255 1.70 -18.10 5.77
CA ALA A 255 2.36 -18.90 6.79
C ALA A 255 3.55 -18.11 7.34
N ALA A 256 3.68 -18.02 8.66
CA ALA A 256 4.87 -17.44 9.27
C ALA A 256 6.08 -18.26 8.81
N GLN A 257 6.93 -17.68 7.95
CA GLN A 257 8.27 -18.19 7.78
C GLN A 257 9.02 -17.90 9.08
N VAL A 258 8.94 -18.84 10.01
CA VAL A 258 9.86 -18.91 11.13
C VAL A 258 11.19 -19.31 10.53
N SER A 259 12.05 -18.34 10.22
CA SER A 259 13.48 -18.63 10.14
C SER A 259 13.86 -19.23 11.50
N PRO A 260 14.49 -20.42 11.55
CA PRO A 260 14.96 -20.95 12.82
C PRO A 260 15.85 -19.89 13.47
N PRO A 261 15.73 -19.66 14.80
CA PRO A 261 16.67 -18.80 15.49
C PRO A 261 18.08 -19.27 15.15
N ALA A 262 18.96 -18.33 14.77
CA ALA A 262 20.36 -18.64 14.55
C ALA A 262 20.85 -19.43 15.78
N SER A 263 21.26 -20.68 15.57
CA SER A 263 21.74 -21.53 16.65
C SER A 263 22.89 -20.80 17.36
N PRO A 264 22.88 -20.67 18.69
CA PRO A 264 23.96 -20.03 19.46
C PRO A 264 25.29 -20.79 19.42
N TRP A 265 25.38 -21.87 18.63
CA TRP A 265 26.57 -22.71 18.45
C TRP A 265 27.50 -22.25 17.32
N ASN A 266 27.17 -21.17 16.61
CA ASN A 266 28.00 -20.67 15.50
C ASN A 266 28.89 -19.46 15.88
N ASP A 267 29.11 -19.22 17.17
CA ASP A 267 30.08 -18.22 17.63
C ASP A 267 31.49 -18.85 17.71
N THR A 268 32.23 -18.84 16.60
CA THR A 268 33.66 -19.21 16.57
C THR A 268 34.53 -18.10 17.15
N ALA A 269 34.32 -17.78 18.42
CA ALA A 269 35.17 -16.88 19.17
C ALA A 269 35.24 -17.28 20.64
N THR A 270 35.84 -18.44 20.95
CA THR A 270 36.67 -18.65 22.16
C THR A 270 37.33 -20.03 22.07
N THR A 271 38.63 -20.06 21.78
CA THR A 271 39.49 -21.18 22.17
C THR A 271 40.77 -20.59 22.73
N GLN A 272 40.76 -20.32 24.04
CA GLN A 272 42.01 -20.22 24.80
C GLN A 272 42.26 -21.58 25.44
N ILE A 273 43.26 -22.27 24.91
CA ILE A 273 43.75 -23.54 25.45
C ILE A 273 44.70 -23.17 26.60
N PHE A 274 44.28 -23.38 27.84
CA PHE A 274 45.23 -23.42 28.96
C PHE A 274 45.96 -24.76 28.94
N ARG A 275 47.27 -24.73 28.70
CA ARG A 275 48.17 -25.85 29.00
C ARG A 275 48.74 -25.61 30.39
N ASN A 276 48.43 -26.50 31.34
CA ASN A 276 49.13 -26.55 32.62
C ASN A 276 50.54 -27.12 32.42
N GLY A 277 51.54 -26.40 32.90
CA GLY A 277 52.90 -26.85 33.16
C GLY A 277 53.36 -26.26 34.49
#